data_AF-A0A3D1BWG0-F1
#
_entry.id   AF-A0A3D1BWG0-F1
#
_cell.length_a   1.000
_cell.length_b   1.000
_cell.length_c   1.000
_cell.angle_alpha   90.00
_cell.angle_beta   90.00
_cell.angle_gamma   90.00
#
_symmetry.space_group_name_H-M   'P 1'
#
loop_
_entity.id
_entity.type
_entity.pdbx_description
1 polymer ?
#
loop_
_entity_poly.entity_id
_entity_poly.type
_entity_poly.pdbx_seq_one_letter_code
_entity_poly.pdbx_strand_id
1 'polypeptide(L)'
;MPQKNECSNIKNLKGFLLFILLSLSTFFLTNEIYAADDFKSIMQLIEKGEKEKAAQQIDQYLKTNPNDPQVIFIKGVVNAELGKYNEAIQAFTYLTEKHPSL
;
A
#
# COMPACT_ATOMS: atom_id res chain seq x y z
N MET A 1 -28.61 53.13 3.98
CA MET A 1 -28.05 52.27 5.04
C MET A 1 -28.05 50.82 4.54
N PRO A 2 -26.97 50.05 4.77
CA PRO A 2 -26.60 48.85 4.00
C PRO A 2 -27.05 47.57 4.71
N GLN A 3 -27.92 46.75 4.08
CA GLN A 3 -28.35 45.46 4.66
C GLN A 3 -28.59 44.34 3.62
N LYS A 4 -28.56 44.63 2.30
CA LYS A 4 -28.85 43.61 1.26
C LYS A 4 -27.62 42.75 0.90
N ASN A 5 -26.42 43.20 1.27
CA ASN A 5 -25.16 42.68 0.77
C ASN A 5 -24.63 41.52 1.65
N GLU A 6 -25.02 41.46 2.92
CA GLU A 6 -24.54 40.47 3.89
C GLU A 6 -25.24 39.11 3.74
N CYS A 7 -26.55 39.10 3.42
CA CYS A 7 -27.33 37.86 3.27
C CYS A 7 -26.99 37.06 2.00
N SER A 8 -26.56 37.73 0.92
CA SER A 8 -26.07 37.05 -0.29
C SER A 8 -24.69 36.41 -0.10
N ASN A 9 -23.82 37.02 0.70
CA ASN A 9 -22.46 36.52 0.94
C ASN A 9 -22.49 35.23 1.79
N ILE A 10 -23.38 35.17 2.79
CA ILE A 10 -23.57 33.98 3.65
C ILE A 10 -24.11 32.78 2.86
N LYS A 11 -25.00 33.00 1.89
CA LYS A 11 -25.53 31.92 1.03
C LYS A 11 -24.46 31.35 0.10
N ASN A 12 -23.65 32.22 -0.49
CA ASN A 12 -22.52 31.82 -1.35
C ASN A 12 -21.41 31.15 -0.54
N LEU A 13 -21.14 31.60 0.70
CA LEU A 13 -20.16 31.00 1.61
C LEU A 13 -20.58 29.61 2.08
N LYS A 14 -21.87 29.41 2.41
CA LYS A 14 -22.40 28.08 2.75
C LYS A 14 -22.38 27.14 1.55
N GLY A 15 -22.72 27.62 0.35
CA GLY A 15 -22.59 26.84 -0.87
C GLY A 15 -21.15 26.43 -1.16
N PHE A 16 -20.21 27.37 -1.00
CA PHE A 16 -18.78 27.13 -1.17
C PHE A 16 -18.23 26.12 -0.14
N LEU A 17 -18.63 26.24 1.13
CA LEU A 17 -18.27 25.27 2.18
C LEU A 17 -18.83 23.87 1.90
N LEU A 18 -20.05 23.77 1.38
CA LEU A 18 -20.67 22.48 1.04
C LEU A 18 -19.97 21.80 -0.16
N PHE A 19 -19.52 22.60 -1.14
CA PHE A 19 -18.70 22.12 -2.25
C PHE A 19 -17.30 21.66 -1.81
N ILE A 20 -16.66 22.35 -0.87
CA ILE A 20 -15.37 21.95 -0.31
C ILE A 20 -15.49 20.65 0.50
N LEU A 21 -16.56 20.47 1.27
CA LEU A 21 -16.80 19.24 2.02
C LEU A 21 -17.07 18.04 1.11
N LEU A 22 -17.75 18.26 -0.02
CA LEU A 22 -18.01 17.23 -1.04
C LEU A 22 -16.75 16.88 -1.86
N SER A 23 -15.83 17.82 -2.09
CA SER A 23 -14.57 17.54 -2.78
C SER A 23 -13.51 16.90 -1.88
N LEU A 24 -13.55 17.18 -0.57
CA LEU A 24 -12.65 16.52 0.40
C LEU A 24 -12.96 15.03 0.56
N SER A 25 -14.24 14.63 0.49
CA SER A 25 -14.64 13.24 0.71
C SER A 25 -14.19 12.28 -0.41
N THR A 26 -14.06 12.77 -1.65
CA THR A 26 -13.61 11.96 -2.79
C THR A 26 -12.09 11.77 -2.83
N PHE A 27 -11.32 12.55 -2.07
CA PHE A 27 -9.86 12.40 -1.99
C PHE A 27 -9.42 11.23 -1.08
N PHE A 28 -10.28 10.75 -0.19
CA PHE A 28 -9.93 9.67 0.76
C PHE A 28 -10.24 8.25 0.27
N LEU A 29 -10.90 8.08 -0.89
CA LEU A 29 -11.37 6.77 -1.35
C LEU A 29 -10.48 6.07 -2.38
N THR A 30 -9.33 6.63 -2.76
CA THR A 30 -8.51 6.06 -3.85
C THR A 30 -7.45 5.04 -3.40
N ASN A 31 -7.41 4.66 -2.11
CA ASN A 31 -6.39 3.72 -1.61
C ASN A 31 -6.77 2.23 -1.70
N GLU A 32 -7.95 1.87 -2.23
CA GLU A 32 -8.51 0.53 -2.04
C GLU A 32 -8.53 -0.41 -3.27
N ILE A 33 -7.74 -0.15 -4.33
CA ILE A 33 -7.73 -1.04 -5.51
C ILE A 33 -6.31 -1.26 -6.09
N TYR A 34 -5.40 -1.94 -5.37
CA TYR A 34 -4.09 -2.34 -5.94
C TYR A 34 -3.64 -3.78 -5.66
N ALA A 35 -4.35 -4.54 -4.82
CA ALA A 35 -3.84 -5.82 -4.28
C ALA A 35 -3.43 -6.88 -5.33
N ALA A 36 -4.02 -6.89 -6.54
CA ALA A 36 -3.65 -7.83 -7.61
C ALA A 36 -2.46 -7.36 -8.47
N ASP A 37 -2.21 -6.05 -8.54
CA ASP A 37 -1.08 -5.49 -9.30
C ASP A 37 0.23 -5.61 -8.51
N ASP A 38 0.14 -5.58 -7.18
CA ASP A 38 1.31 -5.56 -6.30
C ASP A 38 2.13 -6.87 -6.37
N PHE A 39 1.49 -8.05 -6.42
CA PHE A 39 2.23 -9.32 -6.57
C PHE A 39 2.94 -9.42 -7.92
N LYS A 40 2.23 -9.07 -9.00
CA LYS A 40 2.78 -9.13 -10.35
C LYS A 40 3.96 -8.17 -10.51
N SER A 41 3.85 -6.96 -9.96
CA SER A 41 4.93 -5.98 -10.02
C SER A 41 6.18 -6.43 -9.24
N ILE A 42 6.02 -7.10 -8.09
CA ILE A 42 7.13 -7.75 -7.37
C ILE A 42 7.85 -8.74 -8.28
N MET A 43 7.11 -9.64 -8.95
CA MET A 43 7.70 -10.64 -9.85
C MET A 43 8.44 -9.99 -11.03
N GLN A 44 7.89 -8.93 -11.61
CA GLN A 44 8.55 -8.19 -12.69
C GLN A 44 9.86 -7.53 -12.24
N LEU A 45 9.95 -7.02 -11.01
CA LEU A 45 11.19 -6.48 -10.47
C LEU A 45 12.24 -7.56 -10.28
N ILE A 46 11.82 -8.75 -9.81
CA ILE A 46 12.70 -9.92 -9.67
C ILE A 46 13.23 -10.36 -11.04
N GLU A 47 12.36 -10.49 -12.04
CA GLU A 47 12.74 -10.84 -13.42
C GLU A 47 13.73 -9.85 -14.04
N LYS A 48 13.62 -8.56 -13.68
CA LYS A 48 14.55 -7.50 -14.10
C LYS A 48 15.84 -7.46 -13.28
N GLY A 49 15.95 -8.27 -12.22
CA GLY A 49 17.08 -8.25 -11.30
C GLY A 49 17.11 -7.04 -10.36
N GLU A 50 16.04 -6.25 -10.27
CA GLU A 50 15.92 -5.07 -9.40
C GLU A 50 15.55 -5.48 -7.97
N LYS A 51 16.40 -6.31 -7.36
CA LYS A 51 16.12 -7.04 -6.10
C LYS A 51 15.86 -6.10 -4.92
N GLU A 52 16.56 -4.97 -4.83
CA GLU A 52 16.35 -3.97 -3.79
C GLU A 52 14.96 -3.32 -3.88
N LYS A 53 14.48 -3.04 -5.10
CA LYS A 53 13.13 -2.51 -5.31
C LYS A 53 12.08 -3.58 -5.04
N ALA A 54 12.35 -4.83 -5.45
CA ALA A 54 11.48 -5.96 -5.13
C ALA A 54 11.31 -6.11 -3.61
N ALA A 55 12.40 -6.03 -2.84
CA ALA A 55 12.35 -6.07 -1.37
C ALA A 55 11.47 -4.96 -0.79
N GLN A 56 11.56 -3.72 -1.30
CA GLN A 56 10.72 -2.61 -0.87
C GLN A 56 9.23 -2.84 -1.16
N GLN A 57 8.88 -3.35 -2.35
CA GLN A 57 7.50 -3.67 -2.69
C GLN A 57 6.95 -4.85 -1.88
N ILE A 58 7.77 -5.87 -1.63
CA ILE A 58 7.42 -6.99 -0.74
C ILE A 58 7.06 -6.48 0.65
N ASP A 59 7.86 -5.58 1.23
CA ASP A 59 7.56 -5.00 2.54
C ASP A 59 6.29 -4.14 2.54
N GLN A 60 5.95 -3.50 1.42
CA GLN A 60 4.66 -2.80 1.28
C GLN A 60 3.49 -3.78 1.17
N TYR A 61 3.62 -4.82 0.35
CA TYR A 61 2.61 -5.87 0.17
C TYR A 61 2.26 -6.57 1.49
N LEU A 62 3.27 -6.92 2.28
CA LEU A 62 3.09 -7.61 3.55
C LEU A 62 2.52 -6.70 4.66
N LYS A 63 2.43 -5.38 4.48
CA LYS A 63 1.69 -4.52 5.42
C LYS A 63 0.19 -4.76 5.35
N THR A 64 -0.33 -5.07 4.16
CA THR A 64 -1.76 -5.34 3.93
C THR A 64 -2.06 -6.83 3.93
N ASN A 65 -1.09 -7.68 3.57
CA ASN A 65 -1.22 -9.14 3.53
C ASN A 65 -0.15 -9.83 4.41
N PRO A 66 -0.17 -9.66 5.75
CA PRO A 66 0.95 -9.99 6.62
C PRO A 66 1.35 -11.46 6.71
N ASN A 67 0.46 -12.38 6.33
CA ASN A 67 0.67 -13.82 6.43
C ASN A 67 0.53 -14.52 5.08
N ASP A 68 0.73 -13.81 3.96
CA ASP A 68 0.75 -14.46 2.64
C ASP A 68 2.01 -15.34 2.53
N PRO A 69 1.87 -16.69 2.54
CA PRO A 69 3.03 -17.56 2.57
C PRO A 69 3.83 -17.50 1.26
N GLN A 70 3.18 -17.20 0.13
CA GLN A 70 3.85 -17.09 -1.17
C GLN A 70 4.78 -15.88 -1.19
N VAL A 71 4.31 -14.72 -0.71
CA VAL A 71 5.12 -13.50 -0.70
C VAL A 71 6.19 -13.54 0.39
N ILE A 72 5.93 -14.17 1.53
CA ILE A 72 6.96 -14.40 2.56
C ILE A 72 8.07 -15.31 2.02
N PHE A 73 7.73 -16.32 1.22
CA PHE A 73 8.74 -17.17 0.58
C PHE A 73 9.61 -16.36 -0.38
N ILE A 74 8.97 -15.53 -1.23
CA ILE A 74 9.68 -14.63 -2.15
C ILE A 74 10.59 -13.65 -1.37
N LYS A 75 10.12 -13.12 -0.22
CA LYS A 75 10.95 -12.28 0.67
C LYS A 75 12.22 -13.01 1.10
N GLY A 76 12.10 -14.28 1.47
CA GLY A 76 13.24 -15.12 1.82
C GLY A 76 14.24 -15.26 0.67
N VAL A 77 13.76 -15.57 -0.53
CA VAL A 77 14.59 -15.70 -1.74
C VAL A 77 15.30 -14.40 -2.07
N VAL A 78 14.58 -13.28 -2.17
CA VAL A 78 15.15 -11.97 -2.50
C VAL A 78 16.21 -11.54 -1.48
N ASN A 79 15.96 -11.76 -0.18
CA ASN A 79 16.94 -11.45 0.85
C ASN A 79 18.20 -12.32 0.75
N ALA A 80 18.06 -13.61 0.47
CA ALA A 80 19.22 -14.49 0.26
C ALA A 80 20.06 -14.02 -0.94
N GLU A 81 19.42 -13.64 -2.04
CA GLU A 81 20.09 -13.13 -3.23
C GLU A 81 20.78 -11.76 -3.01
N LEU A 82 20.30 -10.97 -2.06
CA LEU A 82 20.92 -9.72 -1.62
C LEU A 82 22.03 -9.93 -0.56
N GLY A 83 22.34 -11.17 -0.19
CA GLY A 83 23.30 -11.51 0.87
C GLY A 83 22.78 -11.27 2.30
N LYS A 84 21.49 -10.97 2.47
CA LYS A 84 20.80 -10.77 3.75
C LYS A 84 20.32 -12.10 4.32
N TYR A 85 21.27 -12.98 4.63
CA TYR A 85 20.97 -14.37 4.97
C TYR A 85 20.18 -14.52 6.27
N ASN A 86 20.38 -13.64 7.26
CA ASN A 86 19.65 -13.71 8.53
C ASN A 86 18.16 -13.45 8.32
N GLU A 87 17.81 -12.45 7.52
CA GLU A 87 16.43 -12.09 7.17
C GLU A 87 15.78 -13.18 6.30
N ALA A 88 16.55 -13.81 5.42
CA ALA A 88 16.08 -14.96 4.65
C ALA A 88 15.75 -16.15 5.55
N ILE A 89 16.65 -16.50 6.48
CA ILE A 89 16.43 -17.57 7.46
C ILE A 89 15.20 -17.29 8.31
N GLN A 90 15.00 -16.05 8.76
CA GLN A 90 13.81 -15.66 9.52
C GLN A 90 12.51 -15.90 8.73
N ALA A 91 12.47 -15.49 7.45
CA ALA A 91 11.31 -15.69 6.60
C ALA A 91 10.99 -17.19 6.40
N PHE A 92 12.00 -18.00 6.10
CA PHE A 92 11.80 -19.45 5.93
C PHE A 92 11.43 -20.16 7.23
N THR A 93 12.06 -19.79 8.34
CA THR A 93 11.73 -20.34 9.67
C THR A 93 10.27 -20.07 10.00
N TYR A 94 9.82 -18.83 9.81
CA TYR A 94 8.42 -18.45 10.00
C TYR A 94 7.48 -19.34 9.18
N LEU A 95 7.79 -19.56 7.90
CA LEU A 95 6.98 -20.43 7.04
C LEU A 95 6.91 -21.86 7.55
N THR A 96 8.04 -22.45 7.94
CA THR A 96 8.07 -23.83 8.45
C THR A 96 7.34 -23.99 9.78
N GLU A 97 7.33 -22.95 10.63
CA GLU A 97 6.61 -22.96 11.90
C GLU A 97 5.10 -22.78 11.73
N LYS A 98 4.68 -21.90 10.82
CA LYS A 98 3.26 -21.54 10.62
C LYS A 98 2.56 -22.41 9.59
N HIS A 99 3.31 -22.99 8.66
CA HIS A 99 2.82 -23.83 7.59
C HIS A 99 3.68 -25.12 7.50
N PRO A 100 3.55 -26.02 8.48
CA PRO A 100 4.38 -27.23 8.56
C PRO A 100 4.17 -28.24 7.42
N SER A 101 3.18 -28.02 6.56
CA SER A 101 2.85 -28.86 5.39
C SER A 101 3.13 -28.18 4.05
N LEU A 102 3.81 -27.02 4.05
CA LEU A 102 4.13 -26.27 2.84
C LEU A 102 5.22 -26.97 2.01
#